data_AF-A0AAE3FG20-F1
#
_entry.id   AF-A0AAE3FG20-F1
#
_cell.length_a   1.000
_cell.length_b   1.000
_cell.length_c   1.000
_cell.angle_alpha   90.00
_cell.angle_beta   90.00
_cell.angle_gamma   90.00
#
_symmetry.space_group_name_H-M   'P 1'
#
loop_
_entity.id
_entity.type
_entity.pdbx_description
1 polymer ?
#
loop_
_entity_poly.entity_id
_entity_poly.type
_entity_poly.pdbx_seq_one_letter_code
_entity_poly.pdbx_strand_id
1 'polypeptide(L)'
;MKPEDLKNVSLPEMPRTHYINNHIHTCHSFSPYTPTDAVYTAYMSGLATAGIVDHDTTAGAREFLEAGRIIGLPVTVGAECRIDMSATKLSGRRLNNPDQLSVAYVVMHGIPHDNIEKVDGFLAPFRAKRNIRNRGMTENINRLTGGFGITVDFDRDVLPLSVTSVTERHLLFALAKKITARYSEPAEVVAFMKDVMGIPVSGKTEANILDGKNTPQFYEYDILGALKSNLVEKIYIPATDELPSVQEYTDMVRRFGGISAYAYLGDVGSSVTGDKKAQKFEDDYLDDVFDVIEEYGFDAVTFMPTRNTAEQLDRVMSLCKERHFFQISGEDINSPRQKFVCPAYDDPKFSHLVEAAYTLIKYENLAATDMKAARELIKV
;
A
#
# COMPACT_ATOMS: atom_id res chain seq x y z
N MET A 1 -2.38 16.03 33.38
CA MET A 1 -1.33 15.10 33.84
C MET A 1 -0.02 15.86 33.85
N LYS A 2 0.74 15.75 34.94
CA LYS A 2 2.14 16.19 34.96
C LYS A 2 3.01 15.14 34.26
N PRO A 3 4.19 15.50 33.72
CA PRO A 3 5.11 14.53 33.13
C PRO A 3 5.48 13.38 34.06
N GLU A 4 5.50 13.60 35.37
CA GLU A 4 5.75 12.55 36.35
C GLU A 4 4.61 11.51 36.42
N ASP A 5 3.37 11.94 36.17
CA ASP A 5 2.19 11.07 36.18
C ASP A 5 2.20 10.09 34.99
N LEU A 6 2.83 10.47 33.87
CA LEU A 6 2.96 9.64 32.67
C LEU A 6 3.90 8.45 32.84
N LYS A 7 4.81 8.49 33.84
CA LYS A 7 5.77 7.39 34.09
C LYS A 7 5.11 6.09 34.55
N ASN A 8 3.87 6.18 35.07
CA ASN A 8 3.12 5.06 35.62
C ASN A 8 1.91 4.67 34.77
N VAL A 9 1.74 5.29 33.59
CA VAL A 9 0.63 4.96 32.68
C VAL A 9 1.05 3.77 31.83
N SER A 10 0.38 2.63 32.01
CA SER A 10 0.46 1.51 31.09
C SER A 10 -0.57 1.67 29.97
N LEU A 11 -0.24 1.16 28.79
CA LEU A 11 -1.25 0.98 27.75
C LEU A 11 -2.35 0.02 28.24
N PRO A 12 -3.60 0.19 27.79
CA PRO A 12 -4.64 -0.79 28.08
C PRO A 12 -4.22 -2.17 27.57
N GLU A 13 -4.48 -3.20 28.35
CA GLU A 13 -4.35 -4.58 27.86
C GLU A 13 -5.47 -4.87 26.88
N MET A 14 -5.09 -5.31 25.68
CA MET A 14 -6.03 -5.68 24.63
C MET A 14 -6.05 -7.19 24.47
N PRO A 15 -7.23 -7.81 24.29
CA PRO A 15 -7.31 -9.21 23.88
C PRO A 15 -6.49 -9.42 22.61
N ARG A 16 -5.50 -10.31 22.68
CA ARG A 16 -4.66 -10.65 21.53
C ARG A 16 -5.38 -11.64 20.64
N THR A 17 -5.31 -11.40 19.34
CA THR A 17 -5.76 -12.31 18.29
C THR A 17 -4.55 -12.95 17.62
N HIS A 18 -4.76 -13.96 16.77
CA HIS A 18 -3.74 -14.48 15.87
C HIS A 18 -3.63 -13.68 14.56
N TYR A 19 -4.41 -12.60 14.40
CA TYR A 19 -4.44 -11.82 13.16
C TYR A 19 -3.14 -11.06 12.95
N ILE A 20 -2.70 -11.05 11.68
CA ILE A 20 -1.49 -10.36 11.23
C ILE A 20 -1.83 -9.28 10.21
N ASN A 21 -0.96 -8.30 10.04
CA ASN A 21 -1.03 -7.38 8.91
C ASN A 21 0.36 -6.86 8.53
N ASN A 22 1.00 -7.49 7.55
CA ASN A 22 2.38 -7.13 7.18
C ASN A 22 2.48 -6.09 6.06
N HIS A 23 1.39 -5.40 5.71
CA HIS A 23 1.36 -4.39 4.64
C HIS A 23 0.52 -3.19 5.07
N ILE A 24 1.15 -2.30 5.83
CA ILE A 24 0.56 -1.06 6.33
C ILE A 24 1.35 0.12 5.76
N HIS A 25 0.65 1.05 5.13
CA HIS A 25 1.22 2.32 4.71
C HIS A 25 1.14 3.35 5.84
N THR A 26 2.07 4.30 5.85
CA THR A 26 2.13 5.42 6.77
C THR A 26 2.14 6.75 6.00
N CYS A 27 2.21 7.86 6.73
CA CYS A 27 2.36 9.21 6.16
C CYS A 27 3.68 9.41 5.37
N HIS A 28 4.62 8.47 5.43
CA HIS A 28 5.81 8.46 4.56
C HIS A 28 5.48 8.11 3.12
N SER A 29 4.40 7.38 2.87
CA SER A 29 3.75 7.34 1.55
C SER A 29 2.39 7.99 1.63
N PHE A 30 1.28 7.26 1.62
CA PHE A 30 -0.07 7.82 1.78
C PHE A 30 -0.89 7.02 2.78
N SER A 31 -1.17 7.60 3.94
CA SER A 31 -1.97 7.01 5.01
C SER A 31 -2.30 8.08 6.05
N PRO A 32 -3.40 7.97 6.82
CA PRO A 32 -3.66 8.88 7.94
C PRO A 32 -2.74 8.61 9.15
N TYR A 33 -1.99 7.50 9.15
CA TYR A 33 -1.21 7.05 10.30
C TYR A 33 0.26 7.46 10.16
N THR A 34 0.85 8.02 11.22
CA THR A 34 2.31 7.98 11.39
C THR A 34 2.79 6.54 11.62
N PRO A 35 4.08 6.21 11.46
CA PRO A 35 4.59 4.89 11.83
C PRO A 35 4.25 4.51 13.27
N THR A 36 4.39 5.43 14.23
CA THR A 36 4.00 5.19 15.63
C THR A 36 2.49 4.95 15.78
N ASP A 37 1.65 5.77 15.14
CA ASP A 37 0.19 5.59 15.20
C ASP A 37 -0.26 4.28 14.58
N ALA A 38 0.41 3.81 13.53
CA ALA A 38 0.12 2.53 12.89
C ALA A 38 0.41 1.35 13.83
N VAL A 39 1.56 1.35 14.53
CA VAL A 39 1.88 0.32 15.55
C VAL A 39 0.89 0.39 16.70
N TYR A 40 0.60 1.60 17.20
CA TYR A 40 -0.37 1.78 18.28
C TYR A 40 -1.76 1.27 17.87
N THR A 41 -2.21 1.58 16.66
CA THR A 41 -3.51 1.12 16.14
C THR A 41 -3.53 -0.40 15.97
N ALA A 42 -2.45 -1.00 15.49
CA ALA A 42 -2.30 -2.46 15.40
C ALA A 42 -2.41 -3.13 16.79
N TYR A 43 -1.70 -2.59 17.78
CA TYR A 43 -1.78 -3.05 19.16
C TYR A 43 -3.19 -2.93 19.73
N MET A 44 -3.82 -1.76 19.56
CA MET A 44 -5.18 -1.49 20.04
C MET A 44 -6.23 -2.37 19.35
N SER A 45 -5.94 -2.80 18.13
CA SER A 45 -6.77 -3.74 17.36
C SER A 45 -6.56 -5.20 17.76
N GLY A 46 -5.60 -5.50 18.65
CA GLY A 46 -5.31 -6.86 19.11
C GLY A 46 -4.51 -7.69 18.10
N LEU A 47 -3.80 -7.08 17.15
CA LEU A 47 -2.97 -7.82 16.19
C LEU A 47 -1.80 -8.54 16.89
N ALA A 48 -1.41 -9.68 16.33
CA ALA A 48 -0.24 -10.45 16.75
C ALA A 48 1.08 -9.82 16.27
N THR A 49 1.08 -9.24 15.06
CA THR A 49 2.21 -8.53 14.45
C THR A 49 1.71 -7.55 13.39
N ALA A 50 2.54 -6.56 13.08
CA ALA A 50 2.31 -5.56 12.04
C ALA A 50 3.56 -5.32 11.17
N GLY A 51 3.36 -4.94 9.92
CA GLY A 51 4.46 -4.63 8.99
C GLY A 51 4.25 -3.32 8.24
N ILE A 52 5.29 -2.49 8.20
CA ILE A 52 5.30 -1.24 7.43
C ILE A 52 5.79 -1.51 6.01
N VAL A 53 5.03 -1.03 5.02
CA VAL A 53 5.33 -1.19 3.59
C VAL A 53 4.92 0.08 2.86
N ASP A 54 5.72 1.15 2.98
CA ASP A 54 5.44 2.41 2.31
C ASP A 54 5.84 2.37 0.82
N HIS A 55 5.15 3.16 0.00
CA HIS A 55 5.46 3.26 -1.43
C HIS A 55 6.76 4.03 -1.69
N ASP A 56 7.69 3.38 -2.38
CA ASP A 56 8.97 3.90 -2.85
C ASP A 56 9.85 4.48 -1.73
N THR A 57 9.68 4.07 -0.46
CA THR A 57 10.46 4.58 0.67
C THR A 57 10.49 3.61 1.84
N THR A 58 11.57 3.64 2.61
CA THR A 58 11.67 2.96 3.91
C THR A 58 11.86 3.96 5.07
N ALA A 59 11.67 5.26 4.81
CA ALA A 59 11.98 6.33 5.77
C ALA A 59 11.24 6.21 7.13
N GLY A 60 10.05 5.61 7.15
CA GLY A 60 9.28 5.38 8.38
C GLY A 60 9.70 4.14 9.19
N ALA A 61 10.58 3.29 8.64
CA ALA A 61 10.88 1.98 9.22
C ALA A 61 11.54 2.05 10.60
N ARG A 62 12.45 3.01 10.83
CA ARG A 62 13.12 3.18 12.15
C ARG A 62 12.14 3.57 13.25
N GLU A 63 11.23 4.49 12.94
CA GLU A 63 10.16 4.89 13.86
C GLU A 63 9.23 3.71 14.16
N PHE A 64 8.83 2.96 13.12
CA PHE A 64 7.96 1.78 13.26
C PHE A 64 8.59 0.70 14.15
N LEU A 65 9.87 0.39 13.94
CA LEU A 65 10.65 -0.57 14.74
C LEU A 65 10.72 -0.14 16.21
N GLU A 66 11.02 1.14 16.46
CA GLU A 66 11.13 1.65 17.83
C GLU A 66 9.76 1.68 18.54
N ALA A 67 8.69 2.06 17.84
CA ALA A 67 7.34 1.99 18.36
C ALA A 67 6.95 0.54 18.71
N GLY A 68 7.25 -0.42 17.83
CA GLY A 68 7.02 -1.85 18.08
C GLY A 68 7.76 -2.34 19.32
N ARG A 69 9.03 -1.96 19.47
CA ARG A 69 9.86 -2.27 20.64
C ARG A 69 9.30 -1.68 21.94
N ILE A 70 8.87 -0.41 21.92
CA ILE A 70 8.30 0.26 23.11
C ILE A 70 6.99 -0.39 23.54
N ILE A 71 6.12 -0.72 22.59
CA ILE A 71 4.79 -1.28 22.85
C ILE A 71 4.85 -2.80 23.15
N GLY A 72 5.91 -3.48 22.73
CA GLY A 72 6.02 -4.94 22.82
C GLY A 72 5.22 -5.67 21.74
N LEU A 73 5.00 -5.02 20.59
CA LEU A 73 4.39 -5.64 19.41
C LEU A 73 5.52 -6.07 18.45
N PRO A 74 5.63 -7.36 18.09
CA PRO A 74 6.53 -7.79 17.02
C PRO A 74 6.17 -7.09 15.71
N VAL A 75 7.19 -6.60 14.99
CA VAL A 75 7.00 -5.87 13.73
C VAL A 75 8.04 -6.26 12.68
N THR A 76 7.69 -6.09 11.41
CA THR A 76 8.56 -6.29 10.23
C THR A 76 8.57 -5.03 9.36
N VAL A 77 9.60 -4.85 8.54
CA VAL A 77 9.78 -3.67 7.68
C VAL A 77 9.96 -4.08 6.22
N GLY A 78 9.35 -3.31 5.33
CA GLY A 78 9.43 -3.49 3.89
C GLY A 78 9.21 -2.19 3.14
N ALA A 79 9.25 -2.28 1.81
CA ALA A 79 8.89 -1.21 0.91
C ALA A 79 8.21 -1.77 -0.33
N GLU A 80 7.19 -1.09 -0.81
CA GLU A 80 6.51 -1.41 -2.06
C GLU A 80 6.94 -0.42 -3.13
N CYS A 81 7.28 -0.88 -4.33
CA CYS A 81 7.53 0.00 -5.46
C CYS A 81 6.88 -0.54 -6.73
N ARG A 82 6.83 0.30 -7.75
CA ARG A 82 6.45 -0.12 -9.09
C ARG A 82 7.70 -0.43 -9.91
N ILE A 83 7.66 -1.47 -10.73
CA ILE A 83 8.74 -1.86 -11.62
C ILE A 83 8.27 -1.93 -13.07
N ASP A 84 9.21 -1.70 -13.99
CA ASP A 84 9.00 -1.92 -15.42
C ASP A 84 9.22 -3.40 -15.78
N MET A 85 8.19 -4.00 -16.38
CA MET A 85 8.15 -5.38 -16.87
C MET A 85 8.17 -5.44 -18.40
N SER A 86 8.33 -4.32 -19.09
CA SER A 86 8.26 -4.21 -20.56
C SER A 86 9.31 -5.02 -21.31
N ALA A 87 10.42 -5.36 -20.66
CA ALA A 87 11.49 -6.20 -21.19
C ALA A 87 11.24 -7.72 -21.01
N THR A 88 10.12 -8.12 -20.41
CA THR A 88 9.75 -9.52 -20.16
C THR A 88 8.68 -9.99 -21.14
N LYS A 89 8.33 -11.29 -21.12
CA LYS A 89 7.18 -11.82 -21.88
C LYS A 89 5.81 -11.26 -21.45
N LEU A 90 5.76 -10.51 -20.34
CA LEU A 90 4.56 -9.81 -19.86
C LEU A 90 4.38 -8.42 -20.50
N SER A 91 5.27 -8.02 -21.42
CA SER A 91 5.14 -6.76 -22.15
C SER A 91 3.78 -6.63 -22.82
N GLY A 92 3.13 -5.48 -22.63
CA GLY A 92 1.80 -5.17 -23.15
C GLY A 92 0.64 -5.75 -22.35
N ARG A 93 0.89 -6.46 -21.24
CA ARG A 93 -0.15 -7.07 -20.39
C ARG A 93 -0.49 -6.20 -19.18
N ARG A 94 -1.71 -6.40 -18.65
CA ARG A 94 -2.21 -5.75 -17.44
C ARG A 94 -1.85 -6.60 -16.22
N LEU A 95 -0.79 -6.23 -15.51
CA LEU A 95 -0.44 -6.87 -14.23
C LEU A 95 -1.22 -6.17 -13.11
N ASN A 96 -0.80 -6.35 -11.86
CA ASN A 96 -1.40 -5.75 -10.67
C ASN A 96 -1.41 -4.19 -10.62
N ASN A 97 -0.96 -3.50 -11.67
CA ASN A 97 -1.11 -2.05 -11.83
C ASN A 97 -2.39 -1.70 -12.62
N PRO A 98 -3.38 -1.03 -11.99
CA PRO A 98 -4.65 -0.71 -12.65
C PRO A 98 -4.51 0.35 -13.74
N ASP A 99 -3.48 1.21 -13.66
CA ASP A 99 -3.38 2.42 -14.46
C ASP A 99 -2.51 2.21 -15.72
N GLN A 100 -1.49 1.33 -15.67
CA GLN A 100 -0.55 1.13 -16.77
C GLN A 100 -0.22 -0.34 -17.09
N LEU A 101 -0.13 -0.66 -18.39
CA LEU A 101 0.34 -1.97 -18.88
C LEU A 101 1.84 -2.12 -18.67
N SER A 102 2.33 -3.36 -18.59
CA SER A 102 3.74 -3.69 -18.40
C SER A 102 4.35 -3.16 -17.08
N VAL A 103 3.55 -2.72 -16.11
CA VAL A 103 4.02 -2.23 -14.82
C VAL A 103 3.49 -3.14 -13.73
N ALA A 104 4.36 -3.54 -12.79
CA ALA A 104 3.97 -4.32 -11.63
C ALA A 104 4.27 -3.58 -10.32
N TYR A 105 3.40 -3.69 -9.33
CA TYR A 105 3.69 -3.47 -7.93
C TYR A 105 4.42 -4.70 -7.36
N VAL A 106 5.52 -4.45 -6.66
CA VAL A 106 6.33 -5.47 -6.00
C VAL A 106 6.72 -4.98 -4.62
N VAL A 107 6.95 -5.93 -3.71
CA VAL A 107 7.26 -5.61 -2.32
C VAL A 107 8.57 -6.27 -1.91
N MET A 108 9.47 -5.48 -1.34
CA MET A 108 10.64 -5.98 -0.62
C MET A 108 10.24 -6.13 0.85
N HIS A 109 10.10 -7.37 1.31
CA HIS A 109 9.86 -7.68 2.72
C HIS A 109 11.15 -8.05 3.44
N GLY A 110 11.11 -8.08 4.77
CA GLY A 110 12.19 -8.65 5.58
C GLY A 110 13.52 -7.90 5.44
N ILE A 111 13.48 -6.57 5.33
CA ILE A 111 14.69 -5.78 5.09
C ILE A 111 15.62 -5.89 6.31
N PRO A 112 16.87 -6.37 6.16
CA PRO A 112 17.84 -6.35 7.26
C PRO A 112 18.05 -4.93 7.77
N HIS A 113 17.95 -4.72 9.07
CA HIS A 113 17.81 -3.36 9.62
C HIS A 113 19.01 -2.44 9.31
N ASP A 114 20.21 -2.98 9.10
CA ASP A 114 21.41 -2.22 8.71
C ASP A 114 21.40 -1.72 7.25
N ASN A 115 20.41 -2.16 6.46
CA ASN A 115 20.25 -1.79 5.06
C ASN A 115 19.02 -0.92 4.79
N ILE A 116 18.23 -0.57 5.82
CA ILE A 116 17.02 0.28 5.67
C ILE A 116 17.33 1.54 4.86
N GLU A 117 18.36 2.29 5.26
CA GLU A 117 18.73 3.56 4.60
C GLU A 117 19.33 3.34 3.21
N LYS A 118 19.95 2.18 2.95
CA LYS A 118 20.50 1.86 1.62
C LYS A 118 19.40 1.54 0.62
N VAL A 119 18.35 0.83 1.06
CA VAL A 119 17.15 0.61 0.27
C VAL A 119 16.46 1.94 -0.02
N ASP A 120 16.33 2.83 0.98
CA ASP A 120 15.76 4.16 0.74
C ASP A 120 16.58 4.97 -0.27
N GLY A 121 17.91 4.92 -0.14
CA GLY A 121 18.83 5.60 -1.05
C GLY A 121 18.72 5.10 -2.49
N PHE A 122 18.43 3.81 -2.71
CA PHE A 122 18.15 3.27 -4.03
C PHE A 122 16.83 3.82 -4.61
N LEU A 123 15.79 3.96 -3.78
CA LEU A 123 14.47 4.43 -4.22
C LEU A 123 14.41 5.96 -4.43
N ALA A 124 15.29 6.72 -3.78
CA ALA A 124 15.27 8.19 -3.82
C ALA A 124 15.31 8.82 -5.23
N PRO A 125 16.16 8.37 -6.18
CA PRO A 125 16.14 8.89 -7.55
C PRO A 125 14.81 8.64 -8.27
N PHE A 126 14.19 7.47 -8.06
CA PHE A 126 12.89 7.13 -8.64
C PHE A 126 11.77 8.00 -8.06
N ARG A 127 11.79 8.28 -6.74
CA ARG A 127 10.89 9.25 -6.12
C ARG A 127 11.02 10.65 -6.73
N ALA A 128 12.24 11.10 -7.03
CA ALA A 128 12.46 12.39 -7.67
C ALA A 128 11.83 12.45 -9.07
N LYS A 129 11.95 11.36 -9.86
CA LYS A 129 11.30 11.21 -11.17
C LYS A 129 9.78 11.13 -11.06
N ARG A 130 9.25 10.43 -10.06
CA ARG A 130 7.82 10.40 -9.72
C ARG A 130 7.27 11.80 -9.50
N ASN A 131 8.02 12.68 -8.82
CA ASN A 131 7.58 14.06 -8.60
C ASN A 131 7.53 14.90 -9.89
N ILE A 132 8.39 14.64 -10.88
CA ILE A 132 8.28 15.29 -12.20
C ILE A 132 6.94 14.91 -12.84
N ARG A 133 6.61 13.61 -12.82
CA ARG A 133 5.34 13.13 -13.36
C ARG A 133 4.14 13.67 -12.57
N ASN A 134 4.20 13.64 -11.24
CA ASN A 134 3.14 14.14 -10.37
C ASN A 134 2.83 15.62 -10.64
N ARG A 135 3.85 16.46 -10.91
CA ARG A 135 3.64 17.86 -11.31
C ARG A 135 2.82 17.95 -12.60
N GLY A 136 3.16 17.15 -13.61
CA GLY A 136 2.36 17.07 -14.84
C GLY A 136 0.93 16.56 -14.59
N MET A 137 0.75 15.60 -13.68
CA MET A 137 -0.59 15.14 -13.28
C MET A 137 -1.37 16.23 -12.53
N THR A 138 -0.71 17.05 -11.72
CA THR A 138 -1.32 18.24 -11.09
C THR A 138 -1.76 19.27 -12.14
N GLU A 139 -1.00 19.48 -13.21
CA GLU A 139 -1.44 20.30 -14.33
C GLU A 139 -2.68 19.70 -15.02
N ASN A 140 -2.72 18.39 -15.21
CA ASN A 140 -3.90 17.70 -15.75
C ASN A 140 -5.13 17.93 -14.84
N ILE A 141 -4.98 17.85 -13.51
CA ILE A 141 -6.04 18.22 -12.55
C ILE A 141 -6.50 19.67 -12.81
N ASN A 142 -5.58 20.62 -12.88
CA ASN A 142 -5.91 22.03 -13.06
C ASN A 142 -6.61 22.32 -14.39
N ARG A 143 -6.32 21.56 -15.46
CA ARG A 143 -7.08 21.67 -16.72
C ARG A 143 -8.53 21.22 -16.58
N LEU A 144 -8.81 20.26 -15.69
CA LEU A 144 -10.17 19.78 -15.42
C LEU A 144 -10.92 20.67 -14.45
N THR A 145 -10.24 21.27 -13.46
CA THR A 145 -10.89 21.96 -12.34
C THR A 145 -10.77 23.47 -12.36
N GLY A 146 -9.80 24.02 -13.11
CA GLY A 146 -9.51 25.46 -13.14
C GLY A 146 -10.66 26.31 -13.66
N GLY A 147 -11.47 25.78 -14.59
CA GLY A 147 -12.69 26.44 -15.06
C GLY A 147 -13.75 26.67 -13.97
N PHE A 148 -13.68 25.91 -12.87
CA PHE A 148 -14.53 26.07 -11.69
C PHE A 148 -13.90 26.98 -10.62
N GLY A 149 -12.74 27.58 -10.90
CA GLY A 149 -11.99 28.37 -9.93
C GLY A 149 -11.25 27.55 -8.86
N ILE A 150 -11.13 26.23 -9.05
CA ILE A 150 -10.39 25.34 -8.14
C ILE A 150 -9.09 24.90 -8.81
N THR A 151 -7.97 25.24 -8.19
CA THR A 151 -6.62 24.84 -8.65
C THR A 151 -5.80 24.28 -7.49
N VAL A 152 -4.94 23.32 -7.82
CA VAL A 152 -3.98 22.67 -6.94
C VAL A 152 -2.58 23.06 -7.37
N ASP A 153 -1.79 23.54 -6.43
CA ASP A 153 -0.36 23.79 -6.60
C ASP A 153 0.43 22.64 -5.97
N PHE A 154 1.37 22.06 -6.72
CA PHE A 154 2.10 20.89 -6.25
C PHE A 154 2.95 21.19 -5.02
N ASP A 155 3.71 22.28 -5.02
CA ASP A 155 4.63 22.60 -3.92
C ASP A 155 3.90 23.10 -2.67
N ARG A 156 2.87 23.91 -2.85
CA ARG A 156 2.12 24.51 -1.74
C ARG A 156 1.06 23.58 -1.18
N ASP A 157 0.35 22.84 -2.04
CA ASP A 157 -0.86 22.11 -1.64
C ASP A 157 -0.64 20.59 -1.57
N VAL A 158 0.34 20.02 -2.31
CA VAL A 158 0.58 18.56 -2.35
C VAL A 158 1.77 18.14 -1.49
N LEU A 159 2.95 18.74 -1.68
CA LEU A 159 4.17 18.36 -0.93
C LEU A 159 3.96 18.35 0.60
N PRO A 160 3.27 19.33 1.22
CA PRO A 160 3.08 19.32 2.67
C PRO A 160 2.18 18.20 3.20
N LEU A 161 1.50 17.45 2.32
CA LEU A 161 0.65 16.32 2.69
C LEU A 161 1.41 15.00 2.79
N SER A 162 2.67 14.95 2.34
CA SER A 162 3.52 13.76 2.40
C SER A 162 4.74 14.02 3.26
N VAL A 163 5.19 13.02 4.02
CA VAL A 163 6.46 13.11 4.76
C VAL A 163 7.65 12.74 3.88
N THR A 164 7.48 11.88 2.87
CA THR A 164 8.61 11.43 2.03
C THR A 164 8.23 11.17 0.58
N SER A 165 7.30 10.26 0.32
CA SER A 165 6.94 9.77 -1.01
C SER A 165 5.55 10.23 -1.42
N VAL A 166 5.49 11.02 -2.50
CA VAL A 166 4.22 11.55 -3.02
C VAL A 166 3.62 10.58 -4.04
N THR A 167 2.44 10.09 -3.71
CA THR A 167 1.57 9.31 -4.59
C THR A 167 0.44 10.13 -5.21
N GLU A 168 -0.20 9.59 -6.25
CA GLU A 168 -1.40 10.11 -6.92
C GLU A 168 -2.54 10.43 -5.92
N ARG A 169 -2.58 9.71 -4.79
CA ARG A 169 -3.56 9.95 -3.73
C ARG A 169 -3.38 11.32 -3.07
N HIS A 170 -2.15 11.82 -2.91
CA HIS A 170 -1.92 13.16 -2.37
C HIS A 170 -2.43 14.26 -3.30
N LEU A 171 -2.29 14.08 -4.61
CA LEU A 171 -2.74 15.05 -5.60
C LEU A 171 -4.26 15.20 -5.52
N LEU A 172 -4.97 14.07 -5.45
CA LEU A 172 -6.41 14.05 -5.31
C LEU A 172 -6.89 14.42 -3.90
N PHE A 173 -6.09 14.17 -2.86
CA PHE A 173 -6.39 14.61 -1.49
C PHE A 173 -6.25 16.13 -1.38
N ALA A 174 -5.23 16.73 -2.01
CA ALA A 174 -5.10 18.18 -2.12
C ALA A 174 -6.29 18.79 -2.87
N LEU A 175 -6.77 18.14 -3.94
CA LEU A 175 -7.99 18.56 -4.62
C LEU A 175 -9.21 18.47 -3.70
N ALA A 176 -9.37 17.37 -2.94
CA ALA A 176 -10.43 17.24 -1.94
C ALA A 176 -10.40 18.38 -0.92
N LYS A 177 -9.21 18.74 -0.42
CA LYS A 177 -9.01 19.89 0.48
C LYS A 177 -9.41 21.23 -0.13
N LYS A 178 -9.13 21.45 -1.42
CA LYS A 178 -9.57 22.68 -2.12
C LYS A 178 -11.09 22.74 -2.25
N ILE A 179 -11.73 21.60 -2.50
CA ILE A 179 -13.20 21.51 -2.59
C ILE A 179 -13.83 21.82 -1.22
N THR A 180 -13.36 21.20 -0.14
CA THR A 180 -13.90 21.43 1.22
C THR A 180 -13.57 22.83 1.77
N ALA A 181 -12.50 23.46 1.30
CA ALA A 181 -12.23 24.88 1.60
C ALA A 181 -13.20 25.83 0.89
N ARG A 182 -13.78 25.43 -0.25
CA ARG A 182 -14.72 26.24 -1.05
C ARG A 182 -16.19 26.03 -0.65
N TYR A 183 -16.53 24.83 -0.21
CA TYR A 183 -17.87 24.39 0.16
C TYR A 183 -17.84 23.80 1.57
N SER A 184 -18.49 24.47 2.52
CA SER A 184 -18.46 24.10 3.94
C SER A 184 -19.48 23.02 4.29
N GLU A 185 -20.52 22.85 3.48
CA GLU A 185 -21.58 21.87 3.72
C GLU A 185 -21.37 20.60 2.88
N PRO A 186 -21.44 19.39 3.46
CA PRO A 186 -21.32 18.15 2.71
C PRO A 186 -22.26 18.02 1.51
N ALA A 187 -23.48 18.53 1.63
CA ALA A 187 -24.46 18.54 0.54
C ALA A 187 -23.99 19.41 -0.64
N GLU A 188 -23.32 20.54 -0.38
CA GLU A 188 -22.75 21.39 -1.42
C GLU A 188 -21.56 20.71 -2.12
N VAL A 189 -20.73 19.98 -1.38
CA VAL A 189 -19.63 19.19 -1.95
C VAL A 189 -20.17 18.10 -2.89
N VAL A 190 -21.19 17.35 -2.45
CA VAL A 190 -21.84 16.33 -3.28
C VAL A 190 -22.46 16.95 -4.53
N ALA A 191 -23.20 18.05 -4.39
CA ALA A 191 -23.79 18.76 -5.52
C ALA A 191 -22.72 19.28 -6.49
N PHE A 192 -21.62 19.86 -5.98
CA PHE A 192 -20.51 20.30 -6.82
C PHE A 192 -19.89 19.13 -7.60
N MET A 193 -19.61 18.01 -6.94
CA MET A 193 -19.02 16.83 -7.60
C MET A 193 -19.95 16.25 -8.68
N LYS A 194 -21.25 16.12 -8.39
CA LYS A 194 -22.22 15.49 -9.30
C LYS A 194 -22.68 16.43 -10.40
N ASP A 195 -23.13 17.62 -10.04
CA ASP A 195 -23.86 18.51 -10.94
C ASP A 195 -22.93 19.48 -11.69
N VAL A 196 -21.78 19.81 -11.11
CA VAL A 196 -20.81 20.75 -11.72
C VAL A 196 -19.64 20.01 -12.37
N MET A 197 -18.98 19.11 -11.63
CA MET A 197 -17.85 18.34 -12.18
C MET A 197 -18.29 17.13 -13.03
N GLY A 198 -19.56 16.72 -12.95
CA GLY A 198 -20.06 15.54 -13.65
C GLY A 198 -19.44 14.22 -13.16
N ILE A 199 -19.00 14.16 -11.91
CA ILE A 199 -18.39 12.98 -11.30
C ILE A 199 -19.52 12.11 -10.71
N PRO A 200 -19.67 10.85 -11.18
CA PRO A 200 -20.60 9.93 -10.54
C PRO A 200 -20.06 9.53 -9.16
N VAL A 201 -20.91 9.65 -8.15
CA VAL A 201 -20.63 9.24 -6.77
C VAL A 201 -21.55 8.08 -6.42
N SER A 202 -20.98 6.94 -6.02
CA SER A 202 -21.80 5.76 -5.63
C SER A 202 -22.65 6.09 -4.40
N GLY A 203 -23.83 5.45 -4.26
CA GLY A 203 -24.75 5.76 -3.15
C GLY A 203 -24.11 5.60 -1.76
N LYS A 204 -23.22 4.62 -1.60
CA LYS A 204 -22.45 4.44 -0.35
C LYS A 204 -21.44 5.56 -0.12
N THR A 205 -20.70 5.95 -1.16
CA THR A 205 -19.71 7.04 -1.07
C THR A 205 -20.41 8.38 -0.83
N GLU A 206 -21.55 8.63 -1.48
CA GLU A 206 -22.38 9.81 -1.27
C GLU A 206 -22.89 9.88 0.17
N ALA A 207 -23.42 8.78 0.70
CA ALA A 207 -23.84 8.70 2.11
C ALA A 207 -22.69 9.00 3.07
N ASN A 208 -21.50 8.46 2.82
CA ASN A 208 -20.31 8.74 3.64
C ASN A 208 -19.91 10.22 3.60
N ILE A 209 -19.90 10.84 2.41
CA ILE A 209 -19.57 12.26 2.26
C ILE A 209 -20.61 13.10 3.00
N LEU A 210 -21.90 12.83 2.84
CA LEU A 210 -22.99 13.55 3.50
C LEU A 210 -22.91 13.45 5.04
N ASP A 211 -22.44 12.32 5.57
CA ASP A 211 -22.21 12.11 7.01
C ASP A 211 -20.90 12.75 7.53
N GLY A 212 -20.16 13.48 6.69
CA GLY A 212 -18.84 14.03 7.02
C GLY A 212 -18.81 14.95 8.24
N LYS A 213 -19.94 15.57 8.62
CA LYS A 213 -20.04 16.35 9.86
C LYS A 213 -20.00 15.49 11.12
N ASN A 214 -20.53 14.28 11.07
CA ASN A 214 -20.49 13.31 12.17
C ASN A 214 -19.20 12.48 12.15
N THR A 215 -18.55 12.39 10.99
CA THR A 215 -17.31 11.61 10.78
C THR A 215 -16.19 12.43 10.14
N PRO A 216 -15.76 13.54 10.76
CA PRO A 216 -14.79 14.47 10.16
C PRO A 216 -13.44 13.82 9.82
N GLN A 217 -13.04 12.77 10.55
CA GLN A 217 -11.81 12.02 10.31
C GLN A 217 -11.81 11.20 9.00
N PHE A 218 -12.99 10.94 8.41
CA PHE A 218 -13.13 10.19 7.16
C PHE A 218 -13.47 11.10 5.97
N TYR A 219 -13.99 12.30 6.23
CA TYR A 219 -14.66 13.14 5.24
C TYR A 219 -13.84 13.43 3.98
N GLU A 220 -12.61 13.93 4.12
CA GLU A 220 -11.75 14.23 2.96
C GLU A 220 -11.24 12.96 2.26
N TYR A 221 -11.10 11.85 2.99
CA TYR A 221 -10.76 10.54 2.42
C TYR A 221 -11.91 9.95 1.59
N ASP A 222 -13.16 10.19 1.99
CA ASP A 222 -14.34 9.77 1.21
C ASP A 222 -14.45 10.55 -0.11
N ILE A 223 -14.21 11.87 -0.06
CA ILE A 223 -14.14 12.71 -1.25
C ILE A 223 -13.00 12.24 -2.17
N LEU A 224 -11.80 12.02 -1.61
CA LEU A 224 -10.66 11.43 -2.32
C LEU A 224 -11.04 10.11 -3.00
N GLY A 225 -11.78 9.23 -2.32
CA GLY A 225 -12.25 7.96 -2.88
C GLY A 225 -13.07 8.15 -4.15
N ALA A 226 -14.05 9.06 -4.12
CA ALA A 226 -14.86 9.41 -5.28
C ALA A 226 -14.05 10.06 -6.41
N LEU A 227 -13.11 10.95 -6.08
CA LEU A 227 -12.21 11.57 -7.06
C LEU A 227 -11.31 10.52 -7.72
N LYS A 228 -10.73 9.59 -6.95
CA LYS A 228 -9.83 8.55 -7.45
C LYS A 228 -10.51 7.66 -8.49
N SER A 229 -11.70 7.16 -8.19
CA SER A 229 -12.44 6.24 -9.08
C SER A 229 -12.85 6.85 -10.43
N ASN A 230 -12.79 8.19 -10.56
CA ASN A 230 -13.32 8.91 -11.72
C ASN A 230 -12.31 9.78 -12.45
N LEU A 231 -11.26 10.25 -11.76
CA LEU A 231 -10.31 11.20 -12.31
C LEU A 231 -8.95 10.60 -12.64
N VAL A 232 -8.51 9.51 -11.98
CA VAL A 232 -7.15 8.96 -12.19
C VAL A 232 -6.89 8.71 -13.67
N GLU A 233 -7.75 7.96 -14.35
CA GLU A 233 -7.63 7.68 -15.80
C GLU A 233 -7.49 8.94 -16.67
N LYS A 234 -8.10 10.07 -16.25
CA LYS A 234 -8.09 11.34 -16.99
C LYS A 234 -6.84 12.19 -16.72
N ILE A 235 -6.23 12.02 -15.55
CA ILE A 235 -5.07 12.81 -15.13
C ILE A 235 -3.76 12.02 -15.23
N TYR A 236 -3.82 10.71 -15.39
CA TYR A 236 -2.67 9.82 -15.37
C TYR A 236 -1.71 10.14 -16.52
N ILE A 237 -0.44 10.32 -16.17
CA ILE A 237 0.66 10.32 -17.12
C ILE A 237 1.35 8.96 -16.97
N PRO A 238 1.72 8.26 -18.04
CA PRO A 238 2.47 7.01 -17.92
C PRO A 238 3.76 7.18 -17.11
N ALA A 239 3.97 6.30 -16.13
CA ALA A 239 5.24 6.17 -15.40
C ALA A 239 6.30 5.58 -16.33
N THR A 240 7.48 6.21 -16.37
CA THR A 240 8.64 5.75 -17.14
C THR A 240 9.90 5.80 -16.28
N ASP A 241 10.58 6.95 -16.21
CA ASP A 241 11.85 7.16 -15.51
C ASP A 241 11.80 6.89 -14.00
N GLU A 242 10.60 6.78 -13.43
CA GLU A 242 10.38 6.47 -12.01
C GLU A 242 10.26 4.97 -11.71
N LEU A 243 10.41 4.12 -12.72
CA LEU A 243 10.30 2.67 -12.59
C LEU A 243 11.70 2.04 -12.70
N PRO A 244 12.24 1.44 -11.64
CA PRO A 244 13.32 0.47 -11.82
C PRO A 244 12.83 -0.67 -12.72
N SER A 245 13.71 -1.19 -13.57
CA SER A 245 13.45 -2.44 -14.28
C SER A 245 13.33 -3.60 -13.28
N VAL A 246 12.66 -4.68 -13.70
CA VAL A 246 12.58 -5.92 -12.90
C VAL A 246 13.95 -6.42 -12.45
N GLN A 247 14.98 -6.32 -13.29
CA GLN A 247 16.35 -6.73 -12.96
C GLN A 247 16.99 -5.80 -11.92
N GLU A 248 16.87 -4.48 -12.08
CA GLU A 248 17.41 -3.51 -11.11
C GLU A 248 16.77 -3.71 -9.73
N TYR A 249 15.48 -4.00 -9.70
CA TYR A 249 14.76 -4.32 -8.47
C TYR A 249 15.28 -5.60 -7.81
N THR A 250 15.33 -6.73 -8.52
CA THR A 250 15.77 -8.00 -7.90
C THR A 250 17.25 -7.97 -7.52
N ASP A 251 18.09 -7.26 -8.27
CA ASP A 251 19.49 -7.02 -7.91
C ASP A 251 19.63 -6.16 -6.66
N MET A 252 18.80 -5.13 -6.50
CA MET A 252 18.74 -4.32 -5.28
C MET A 252 18.32 -5.18 -4.09
N VAL A 253 17.25 -5.96 -4.22
CA VAL A 253 16.75 -6.82 -3.13
C VAL A 253 17.81 -7.84 -2.72
N ARG A 254 18.46 -8.49 -3.68
CA ARG A 254 19.55 -9.45 -3.41
C ARG A 254 20.74 -8.79 -2.74
N ARG A 255 21.14 -7.61 -3.21
CA ARG A 255 22.28 -6.84 -2.67
C ARG A 255 22.06 -6.43 -1.22
N PHE A 256 20.84 -6.02 -0.88
CA PHE A 256 20.50 -5.55 0.46
C PHE A 256 19.84 -6.61 1.34
N GLY A 257 19.69 -7.83 0.82
CA GLY A 257 19.33 -9.01 1.58
C GLY A 257 17.87 -9.05 2.04
N GLY A 258 16.95 -8.43 1.29
CA GLY A 258 15.51 -8.57 1.56
C GLY A 258 14.88 -9.71 0.76
N ILE A 259 13.57 -9.82 0.88
CA ILE A 259 12.74 -10.85 0.24
C ILE A 259 11.92 -10.18 -0.87
N SER A 260 12.13 -10.60 -2.10
CA SER A 260 11.44 -10.04 -3.26
C SER A 260 10.09 -10.73 -3.46
N ALA A 261 9.00 -9.96 -3.38
CA ALA A 261 7.65 -10.48 -3.53
C ALA A 261 6.89 -9.82 -4.69
N TYR A 262 6.20 -10.62 -5.49
CA TYR A 262 5.18 -10.12 -6.42
C TYR A 262 3.86 -9.93 -5.67
N ALA A 263 3.22 -8.75 -5.82
CA ALA A 263 1.96 -8.43 -5.13
C ALA A 263 0.76 -8.88 -5.96
N TYR A 264 0.31 -10.12 -5.80
CA TYR A 264 -0.84 -10.63 -6.54
C TYR A 264 -2.12 -9.84 -6.22
N LEU A 265 -2.75 -9.31 -7.27
CA LEU A 265 -3.99 -8.55 -7.17
C LEU A 265 -5.22 -9.38 -7.56
N GLY A 266 -5.11 -10.13 -8.66
CA GLY A 266 -6.19 -10.93 -9.25
C GLY A 266 -7.30 -10.10 -9.91
N ASP A 267 -8.09 -10.74 -10.77
CA ASP A 267 -9.23 -10.12 -11.45
C ASP A 267 -10.30 -9.62 -10.49
N VAL A 268 -10.90 -8.47 -10.83
CA VAL A 268 -12.06 -7.93 -10.12
C VAL A 268 -13.28 -8.11 -11.02
N GLY A 269 -14.15 -9.07 -10.69
CA GLY A 269 -15.35 -9.39 -11.47
C GLY A 269 -16.54 -8.46 -11.16
N SER A 270 -17.13 -8.59 -9.98
CA SER A 270 -18.23 -7.76 -9.51
C SER A 270 -18.08 -7.49 -8.02
N SER A 271 -17.91 -6.22 -7.63
CA SER A 271 -17.91 -5.90 -6.20
C SER A 271 -19.33 -6.10 -5.66
N VAL A 272 -19.48 -6.96 -4.66
CA VAL A 272 -20.75 -7.16 -3.92
C VAL A 272 -21.29 -5.83 -3.36
N THR A 273 -20.44 -4.81 -3.21
CA THR A 273 -20.80 -3.45 -2.73
C THR A 273 -21.02 -2.41 -3.84
N GLY A 274 -20.86 -2.76 -5.11
CA GLY A 274 -21.02 -1.83 -6.26
C GLY A 274 -19.96 -0.72 -6.41
N ASP A 275 -18.87 -0.76 -5.65
CA ASP A 275 -17.89 0.33 -5.57
C ASP A 275 -16.63 0.14 -6.43
N LYS A 276 -16.37 -1.06 -6.98
CA LYS A 276 -15.20 -1.31 -7.86
C LYS A 276 -15.65 -1.69 -9.28
N LYS A 277 -15.12 -0.99 -10.28
CA LYS A 277 -15.27 -1.35 -11.69
C LYS A 277 -14.68 -2.74 -11.91
N ALA A 278 -15.38 -3.56 -12.71
CA ALA A 278 -14.83 -4.82 -13.16
C ALA A 278 -13.53 -4.56 -13.96
N GLN A 279 -12.45 -5.25 -13.64
CA GLN A 279 -11.16 -5.08 -14.31
C GLN A 279 -10.40 -6.41 -14.32
N LYS A 280 -9.86 -6.73 -15.50
CA LYS A 280 -8.98 -7.87 -15.73
C LYS A 280 -7.52 -7.49 -15.43
N PHE A 281 -6.80 -8.42 -14.83
CA PHE A 281 -5.43 -8.32 -14.36
C PHE A 281 -4.66 -9.60 -14.77
N GLU A 282 -3.83 -10.16 -13.90
CA GLU A 282 -2.94 -11.29 -14.21
C GLU A 282 -3.59 -12.68 -14.31
N ASP A 283 -4.87 -12.88 -13.96
CA ASP A 283 -5.43 -14.23 -13.81
C ASP A 283 -5.39 -15.05 -15.11
N ASP A 284 -5.72 -14.46 -16.26
CA ASP A 284 -5.77 -15.19 -17.53
C ASP A 284 -4.38 -15.69 -18.00
N TYR A 285 -3.30 -15.21 -17.37
CA TYR A 285 -1.93 -15.57 -17.69
C TYR A 285 -1.04 -15.66 -16.44
N LEU A 286 -1.60 -16.10 -15.32
CA LEU A 286 -0.89 -16.18 -14.05
C LEU A 286 0.35 -17.09 -14.13
N ASP A 287 0.28 -18.18 -14.89
CA ASP A 287 1.43 -19.07 -15.14
C ASP A 287 2.60 -18.35 -15.81
N ASP A 288 2.32 -17.43 -16.75
CA ASP A 288 3.37 -16.59 -17.37
C ASP A 288 3.96 -15.60 -16.36
N VAL A 289 3.16 -15.12 -15.39
CA VAL A 289 3.67 -14.29 -14.29
C VAL A 289 4.64 -15.10 -13.42
N PHE A 290 4.25 -16.32 -13.03
CA PHE A 290 5.09 -17.22 -12.24
C PHE A 290 6.40 -17.57 -12.96
N ASP A 291 6.36 -17.86 -14.27
CA ASP A 291 7.57 -18.08 -15.06
C ASP A 291 8.52 -16.89 -15.04
N VAL A 292 8.00 -15.66 -15.16
CA VAL A 292 8.83 -14.45 -15.16
C VAL A 292 9.40 -14.17 -13.77
N ILE A 293 8.58 -14.24 -12.71
CA ILE A 293 9.11 -13.95 -11.37
C ILE A 293 10.14 -15.03 -10.95
N GLU A 294 10.00 -16.27 -11.41
CA GLU A 294 11.00 -17.34 -11.24
C GLU A 294 12.29 -17.04 -12.02
N GLU A 295 12.19 -16.66 -13.31
CA GLU A 295 13.33 -16.28 -14.16
C GLU A 295 14.15 -15.15 -13.55
N TYR A 296 13.49 -14.14 -12.99
CA TYR A 296 14.14 -12.97 -12.38
C TYR A 296 14.53 -13.17 -10.91
N GLY A 297 14.25 -14.36 -10.34
CA GLY A 297 14.70 -14.77 -9.02
C GLY A 297 13.94 -14.11 -7.87
N PHE A 298 12.62 -13.95 -8.00
CA PHE A 298 11.76 -13.59 -6.89
C PHE A 298 11.73 -14.68 -5.82
N ASP A 299 11.53 -14.28 -4.56
CA ASP A 299 11.49 -15.20 -3.42
C ASP A 299 10.06 -15.59 -3.02
N ALA A 300 9.10 -14.70 -3.26
CA ALA A 300 7.78 -14.78 -2.67
C ALA A 300 6.65 -14.25 -3.57
N VAL A 301 5.42 -14.59 -3.19
CA VAL A 301 4.20 -13.91 -3.64
C VAL A 301 3.46 -13.40 -2.42
N THR A 302 3.00 -12.15 -2.47
CA THR A 302 2.14 -11.57 -1.44
C THR A 302 0.72 -11.33 -1.96
N PHE A 303 -0.29 -11.63 -1.13
CA PHE A 303 -1.70 -11.51 -1.48
C PHE A 303 -2.58 -11.24 -0.25
N MET A 304 -3.82 -10.84 -0.49
CA MET A 304 -4.76 -10.39 0.55
C MET A 304 -6.01 -11.29 0.56
N PRO A 305 -6.17 -12.17 1.56
CA PRO A 305 -7.32 -13.07 1.64
C PRO A 305 -8.69 -12.37 1.53
N THR A 306 -8.79 -11.10 1.94
CA THR A 306 -10.04 -10.32 1.88
C THR A 306 -10.38 -9.76 0.51
N ARG A 307 -9.40 -9.71 -0.43
CA ARG A 307 -9.57 -9.09 -1.74
C ARG A 307 -9.73 -10.07 -2.89
N ASN A 308 -9.51 -11.36 -2.65
CA ASN A 308 -9.52 -12.40 -3.66
C ASN A 308 -10.63 -13.43 -3.42
N THR A 309 -11.13 -14.05 -4.48
CA THR A 309 -12.09 -15.16 -4.37
C THR A 309 -11.40 -16.41 -3.84
N ALA A 310 -12.19 -17.40 -3.38
CA ALA A 310 -11.63 -18.67 -2.93
C ALA A 310 -10.82 -19.36 -4.05
N GLU A 311 -11.34 -19.36 -5.28
CA GLU A 311 -10.70 -19.97 -6.44
C GLU A 311 -9.37 -19.28 -6.81
N GLN A 312 -9.34 -17.94 -6.74
CA GLN A 312 -8.12 -17.16 -6.94
C GLN A 312 -7.05 -17.52 -5.90
N LEU A 313 -7.44 -17.57 -4.61
CA LEU A 313 -6.55 -17.91 -3.51
C LEU A 313 -6.02 -19.34 -3.62
N ASP A 314 -6.90 -20.31 -3.91
CA ASP A 314 -6.50 -21.70 -4.06
C ASP A 314 -5.52 -21.88 -5.24
N ARG A 315 -5.73 -21.16 -6.35
CA ARG A 315 -4.81 -21.19 -7.50
C ARG A 315 -3.45 -20.58 -7.17
N VAL A 316 -3.41 -19.36 -6.61
CA VAL A 316 -2.13 -18.69 -6.33
C VAL A 316 -1.33 -19.45 -5.26
N MET A 317 -1.99 -19.98 -4.22
CA MET A 317 -1.33 -20.79 -3.19
C MET A 317 -0.80 -22.11 -3.75
N SER A 318 -1.52 -22.75 -4.68
CA SER A 318 -1.07 -23.97 -5.35
C SER A 318 0.18 -23.71 -6.19
N LEU A 319 0.17 -22.64 -7.00
CA LEU A 319 1.34 -22.24 -7.80
C LEU A 319 2.55 -21.89 -6.92
N CYS A 320 2.34 -21.21 -5.79
CA CYS A 320 3.42 -20.93 -4.84
C CYS A 320 4.03 -22.23 -4.29
N LYS A 321 3.21 -23.22 -3.95
CA LYS A 321 3.68 -24.52 -3.45
C LYS A 321 4.42 -25.31 -4.52
N GLU A 322 3.89 -25.37 -5.73
CA GLU A 322 4.48 -26.11 -6.86
C GLU A 322 5.82 -25.54 -7.31
N ARG A 323 5.97 -24.21 -7.21
CA ARG A 323 7.16 -23.47 -7.66
C ARG A 323 8.02 -22.93 -6.52
N HIS A 324 7.78 -23.40 -5.30
CA HIS A 324 8.58 -23.09 -4.11
C HIS A 324 8.68 -21.60 -3.74
N PHE A 325 7.62 -20.82 -3.97
CA PHE A 325 7.54 -19.42 -3.53
C PHE A 325 7.02 -19.31 -2.10
N PHE A 326 7.70 -18.49 -1.30
CA PHE A 326 7.23 -18.10 0.02
C PHE A 326 5.95 -17.27 -0.07
N GLN A 327 5.01 -17.49 0.86
CA GLN A 327 3.69 -16.85 0.83
C GLN A 327 3.59 -15.82 1.95
N ILE A 328 3.25 -14.58 1.58
CA ILE A 328 3.16 -13.46 2.53
C ILE A 328 1.76 -12.84 2.44
N SER A 329 1.25 -12.32 3.56
CA SER A 329 -0.01 -11.59 3.56
C SER A 329 0.02 -10.28 4.34
N GLY A 330 -0.80 -9.34 3.88
CA GLY A 330 -1.05 -8.00 4.44
C GLY A 330 -2.26 -7.37 3.73
N GLU A 331 -2.83 -6.29 4.28
CA GLU A 331 -4.15 -5.78 3.83
C GLU A 331 -4.09 -4.43 3.06
N ASP A 332 -2.89 -3.90 2.82
CA ASP A 332 -2.66 -2.61 2.15
C ASP A 332 -3.49 -1.49 2.81
N ILE A 333 -3.20 -1.26 4.09
CA ILE A 333 -3.89 -0.25 4.90
C ILE A 333 -3.37 1.13 4.53
N ASN A 334 -4.25 1.97 3.96
CA ASN A 334 -3.93 3.34 3.55
C ASN A 334 -5.08 4.35 3.76
N SER A 335 -6.17 3.92 4.40
CA SER A 335 -7.37 4.71 4.63
C SER A 335 -7.90 4.53 6.06
N PRO A 336 -8.42 5.59 6.70
CA PRO A 336 -8.94 5.53 8.06
C PRO A 336 -10.20 4.65 8.20
N ARG A 337 -10.88 4.31 7.09
CA ARG A 337 -12.03 3.39 7.09
C ARG A 337 -11.62 1.91 7.04
N GLN A 338 -10.36 1.58 6.73
CA GLN A 338 -9.91 0.19 6.70
C GLN A 338 -9.69 -0.33 8.11
N LYS A 339 -10.10 -1.57 8.36
CA LYS A 339 -9.83 -2.25 9.62
C LYS A 339 -8.45 -2.88 9.57
N PHE A 340 -7.72 -2.80 10.68
CA PHE A 340 -6.43 -3.47 10.82
C PHE A 340 -6.58 -4.99 10.98
N VAL A 341 -7.66 -5.43 11.63
CA VAL A 341 -8.00 -6.84 11.80
C VAL A 341 -8.49 -7.46 10.49
N CYS A 342 -8.07 -8.71 10.27
CA CYS A 342 -8.47 -9.50 9.12
C CYS A 342 -9.07 -10.84 9.60
N PRO A 343 -10.41 -10.92 9.73
CA PRO A 343 -11.10 -12.15 10.14
C PRO A 343 -10.92 -13.33 9.16
N ALA A 344 -10.37 -13.10 7.96
CA ALA A 344 -10.09 -14.19 7.03
C ALA A 344 -9.16 -15.24 7.65
N TYR A 345 -8.25 -14.84 8.54
CA TYR A 345 -7.35 -15.76 9.26
C TYR A 345 -8.06 -16.70 10.25
N ASP A 346 -9.37 -16.56 10.47
CA ASP A 346 -10.15 -17.58 11.20
C ASP A 346 -10.26 -18.89 10.39
N ASP A 347 -10.08 -18.84 9.07
CA ASP A 347 -9.98 -20.04 8.23
C ASP A 347 -8.60 -20.70 8.41
N PRO A 348 -8.54 -21.96 8.91
CA PRO A 348 -7.28 -22.67 9.13
C PRO A 348 -6.39 -22.78 7.88
N LYS A 349 -6.95 -22.66 6.68
CA LYS A 349 -6.17 -22.70 5.43
C LYS A 349 -5.18 -21.55 5.28
N PHE A 350 -5.30 -20.49 6.10
CA PHE A 350 -4.39 -19.35 6.13
C PHE A 350 -3.45 -19.33 7.34
N SER A 351 -3.44 -20.39 8.16
CA SER A 351 -2.57 -20.48 9.35
C SER A 351 -1.08 -20.32 9.02
N HIS A 352 -0.63 -20.84 7.87
CA HIS A 352 0.75 -20.69 7.39
C HIS A 352 1.14 -19.23 7.12
N LEU A 353 0.19 -18.35 6.80
CA LEU A 353 0.46 -16.92 6.59
C LEU A 353 0.79 -16.22 7.91
N VAL A 354 0.19 -16.65 9.02
CA VAL A 354 0.53 -16.17 10.38
C VAL A 354 1.96 -16.59 10.72
N GLU A 355 2.33 -17.84 10.46
CA GLU A 355 3.70 -18.34 10.65
C GLU A 355 4.70 -17.61 9.75
N ALA A 356 4.32 -17.33 8.51
CA ALA A 356 5.13 -16.57 7.56
C ALA A 356 5.43 -15.16 8.08
N ALA A 357 4.49 -14.50 8.75
CA ALA A 357 4.71 -13.18 9.36
C ALA A 357 5.82 -13.22 10.42
N TYR A 358 5.79 -14.21 11.32
CA TYR A 358 6.86 -14.38 12.30
C TYR A 358 8.19 -14.80 11.66
N THR A 359 8.13 -15.54 10.54
CA THR A 359 9.30 -15.90 9.75
C THR A 359 9.98 -14.67 9.17
N LEU A 360 9.24 -13.66 8.69
CA LEU A 360 9.80 -12.37 8.24
C LEU A 360 10.56 -11.66 9.35
N ILE A 361 9.99 -11.58 10.55
CA ILE A 361 10.63 -10.94 11.71
C ILE A 361 11.91 -11.70 12.09
N LYS A 362 11.86 -13.03 12.11
CA LYS A 362 13.04 -13.86 12.37
C LYS A 362 14.11 -13.69 11.28
N TYR A 363 13.69 -13.59 10.03
CA TYR A 363 14.56 -13.35 8.88
C TYR A 363 15.34 -12.05 9.05
N GLU A 364 14.67 -10.93 9.34
CA GLU A 364 15.32 -9.62 9.53
C GLU A 364 16.42 -9.65 10.59
N ASN A 365 16.12 -10.27 11.74
CA ASN A 365 17.05 -10.37 12.85
C ASN A 365 18.25 -11.28 12.52
N LEU A 366 18.01 -12.37 11.80
CA LEU A 366 19.05 -13.33 11.46
C LEU A 366 19.93 -12.84 10.30
N ALA A 367 19.33 -12.17 9.32
CA ALA A 367 20.00 -11.72 8.09
C ALA A 367 21.17 -10.76 8.35
N ALA A 368 21.15 -10.03 9.48
CA ALA A 368 22.25 -9.18 9.91
C ALA A 368 23.52 -9.96 10.29
N THR A 369 23.39 -11.21 10.74
CA THR A 369 24.50 -12.01 11.27
C THR A 369 24.80 -13.28 10.47
N ASP A 370 23.77 -13.89 9.87
CA ASP A 370 23.89 -15.07 9.03
C ASP A 370 22.82 -15.05 7.90
N MET A 371 23.16 -14.37 6.81
CA MET A 371 22.31 -14.28 5.63
C MET A 371 21.96 -15.66 5.03
N LYS A 372 22.88 -16.64 5.11
CA LYS A 372 22.64 -17.98 4.56
C LYS A 372 21.57 -18.67 5.38
N ALA A 373 21.69 -18.68 6.70
CA ALA A 373 20.68 -19.26 7.58
C ALA A 373 19.34 -18.52 7.48
N ALA A 374 19.35 -17.19 7.32
CA ALA A 374 18.13 -16.42 7.07
C ALA A 374 17.42 -16.88 5.79
N ARG A 375 18.14 -17.07 4.68
CA ARG A 375 17.57 -17.57 3.42
C ARG A 375 16.99 -18.98 3.53
N GLU A 376 17.50 -19.84 4.42
CA GLU A 376 16.89 -21.16 4.65
C GLU A 376 15.49 -21.06 5.29
N LEU A 377 15.16 -19.97 6.00
CA LEU A 377 13.85 -19.80 6.65
C LEU A 377 12.69 -19.63 5.67
N ILE A 378 12.97 -19.17 4.46
CA ILE A 378 11.95 -18.83 3.45
C ILE A 378 11.88 -19.84 2.30
N LYS A 379 12.67 -20.92 2.35
CA LYS A 379 12.58 -21.99 1.36
C LYS A 379 11.34 -22.83 1.63
N VAL A 380 10.54 -23.04 0.59
CA VAL A 380 9.26 -23.78 0.62
C VAL A 380 9.42 -25.20 0.08
#